data_AF-A0A0A3W4S7-F1
#
_entry.id   AF-A0A0A3W4S7-F1
#
_cell.length_a   1.000
_cell.length_b   1.000
_cell.length_c   1.000
_cell.angle_alpha   90.00
_cell.angle_beta   90.00
_cell.angle_gamma   90.00
#
_symmetry.space_group_name_H-M   'P 1'
#
loop_
_entity.id
_entity.type
_entity.pdbx_description
1 polymer ?
#
loop_
_entity_poly.entity_id
_entity_poly.type
_entity_poly.pdbx_seq_one_letter_code
_entity_poly.pdbx_strand_id
1 'polypeptide(L)' 'MEHFEAHNLDQQHWTDEQLIQFMLEYPILINRPFVVTELGVKLCRPSELVLDILSAPQLGAFIKEDGEIIIDKNGKRIK' A
#
# COMPACT_ATOMS: atom_id res chain seq x y z
N MET A 1 -13.02 9.43 3.81
CA MET A 1 -13.78 8.91 4.97
C MET A 1 -15.28 8.99 4.74
N GLU A 2 -15.79 10.06 4.11
CA GLU A 2 -17.22 10.25 3.82
C GLU A 2 -17.94 8.99 3.31
N HIS A 3 -17.48 8.33 2.24
CA HIS A 3 -18.14 7.11 1.73
C HIS A 3 -18.07 5.90 2.68
N PHE A 4 -16.99 5.79 3.46
CA PHE A 4 -16.79 4.67 4.39
C PHE A 4 -17.75 4.79 5.58
N GLU A 5 -17.86 5.99 6.13
CA GLU A 5 -18.74 6.31 7.25
C GLU A 5 -20.21 6.34 6.81
N ALA A 6 -20.52 6.96 5.66
CA ALA A 6 -21.89 7.08 5.16
C ALA A 6 -22.56 5.71 4.92
N HIS A 7 -21.79 4.69 4.58
CA HIS A 7 -22.29 3.33 4.33
C HIS A 7 -22.05 2.38 5.51
N ASN A 8 -21.50 2.85 6.64
CA ASN A 8 -21.18 2.04 7.82
C ASN A 8 -20.38 0.77 7.45
N LEU A 9 -19.31 0.95 6.66
CA LEU A 9 -18.50 -0.17 6.13
C LEU A 9 -17.59 -0.80 7.19
N ASP A 10 -17.60 -0.30 8.43
CA ASP A 10 -16.94 -0.86 9.60
C ASP A 10 -17.74 -2.01 10.25
N GLN A 11 -19.00 -2.20 9.86
CA GLN A 11 -19.86 -3.24 10.42
C GLN A 11 -19.50 -4.62 9.87
N GLN A 12 -19.47 -5.65 10.73
CA GLN A 12 -19.03 -7.01 10.37
C GLN A 12 -20.03 -7.82 9.52
N HIS A 13 -21.19 -7.27 9.18
CA HIS A 13 -22.22 -8.00 8.44
C HIS A 13 -22.02 -7.99 6.92
N TRP A 14 -21.10 -7.17 6.41
CA TRP A 14 -20.81 -7.09 4.98
C TRP A 14 -20.06 -8.32 4.49
N THR A 15 -20.45 -8.84 3.33
CA THR A 15 -19.67 -9.87 2.65
C THR A 15 -18.52 -9.24 1.85
N ASP A 16 -17.49 -10.03 1.54
CA ASP A 16 -16.37 -9.58 0.71
C ASP A 16 -16.85 -9.05 -0.66
N GLU A 17 -17.82 -9.71 -1.27
CA GLU A 17 -18.38 -9.30 -2.58
C GLU A 17 -19.11 -7.95 -2.49
N GLN A 18 -19.84 -7.70 -1.40
CA GLN A 18 -20.46 -6.40 -1.16
C GLN A 18 -19.41 -5.30 -0.96
N LEU A 19 -18.36 -5.57 -0.18
CA LEU A 19 -17.26 -4.62 0.02
C LEU A 19 -16.53 -4.31 -1.29
N ILE A 20 -16.28 -5.33 -2.12
CA ILE A 20 -15.69 -5.16 -3.44
C ILE A 20 -16.60 -4.30 -4.33
N GLN A 21 -17.92 -4.53 -4.31
CA GLN A 21 -18.85 -3.71 -5.08
C GLN A 21 -18.81 -2.24 -4.65
N PHE A 22 -18.73 -1.96 -3.35
CA PHE A 22 -18.53 -0.59 -2.85
C PHE A 22 -17.20 0.01 -3.30
N MET A 23 -16.11 -0.76 -3.32
CA MET A 23 -14.82 -0.30 -3.82
C MET A 23 -14.84 0.04 -5.31
N LEU A 24 -15.62 -0.70 -6.12
CA LEU A 24 -15.82 -0.43 -7.54
C LEU A 24 -16.67 0.82 -7.77
N GLU A 25 -17.73 0.99 -6.98
CA GLU A 25 -18.62 2.16 -7.05
C GLU A 25 -17.94 3.44 -6.53
N TYR A 26 -17.17 3.32 -5.46
CA TYR A 26 -16.46 4.41 -4.79
C TYR A 26 -14.96 4.10 -4.69
N PRO A 27 -14.16 4.33 -5.76
CA PRO A 27 -12.74 3.98 -5.79
C PRO A 27 -11.87 4.58 -4.68
N ILE A 28 -12.34 5.67 -4.05
CA ILE A 28 -11.68 6.29 -2.89
C ILE A 28 -11.62 5.36 -1.66
N LEU A 29 -12.46 4.32 -1.62
CA LEU A 29 -12.44 3.29 -0.57
C LEU A 29 -11.26 2.31 -0.72
N ILE A 30 -10.62 2.26 -1.89
CA ILE A 30 -9.47 1.38 -2.13
C ILE A 30 -8.23 2.00 -1.49
N ASN A 31 -7.69 1.33 -0.46
CA ASN A 31 -6.43 1.73 0.15
C ASN A 31 -5.29 1.75 -0.88
N ARG A 32 -4.37 2.71 -0.76
CA ARG A 32 -3.31 2.96 -1.75
C ARG A 32 -1.91 3.12 -1.14
N PRO A 33 -0.84 2.82 -1.89
CA PRO A 33 -0.83 2.27 -3.25
C PRO A 33 -0.82 0.74 -3.31
N PHE A 34 -1.53 0.16 -4.28
CA PHE A 34 -1.25 -1.19 -4.77
C PHE A 34 -0.18 -1.10 -5.86
N VAL A 35 0.85 -1.94 -5.75
CA VAL A 35 1.93 -2.04 -6.74
C VAL A 35 1.91 -3.44 -7.33
N VAL A 36 2.01 -3.53 -8.66
CA VAL A 36 2.05 -4.76 -9.44
C VAL A 36 3.39 -4.85 -10.13
N THR A 37 4.04 -6.01 -10.02
CA THR A 37 5.33 -6.33 -10.65
C THR A 37 5.31 -7.78 -11.13
N GLU A 38 6.34 -8.21 -11.85
CA GLU A 38 6.53 -9.62 -12.21
C GLU A 38 6.73 -10.54 -10.99
N LEU A 39 7.17 -9.99 -9.85
CA LEU A 39 7.39 -10.75 -8.62
C LEU A 39 6.14 -10.86 -7.73
N GLY A 40 5.08 -10.08 -8.02
CA GLY A 40 3.82 -10.13 -7.29
C GLY A 40 3.10 -8.78 -7.17
N VAL A 41 2.06 -8.77 -6.33
CA VAL A 41 1.20 -7.62 -6.04
C VAL A 41 1.15 -7.34 -4.55
N LYS A 42 1.26 -6.08 -4.13
CA LYS A 42 1.21 -5.70 -2.71
C LYS A 42 0.56 -4.35 -2.47
N LEU A 43 -0.25 -4.24 -1.42
CA LEU A 43 -0.63 -2.96 -0.81
C LEU A 43 0.57 -2.42 -0.03
N CYS A 44 1.27 -1.44 -0.58
CA CYS A 44 2.52 -0.94 -0.02
C CYS A 44 2.25 0.12 1.07
N ARG A 45 1.69 -0.35 2.19
CA ARG A 45 1.53 0.42 3.42
C ARG A 45 2.16 -0.35 4.59
N PRO A 46 3.36 0.05 5.07
CA PRO A 46 4.11 1.24 4.69
C PRO A 46 4.79 1.13 3.31
N SER A 47 5.28 2.25 2.76
CA SER A 47 5.70 2.34 1.35
C SER A 47 6.91 1.47 0.99
N GLU A 48 7.83 1.25 1.93
CA GLU A 48 9.02 0.40 1.80
C GLU A 48 8.69 -1.08 1.54
N LEU A 49 7.45 -1.52 1.74
CA LEU A 49 7.02 -2.87 1.34
C LEU A 49 7.15 -3.12 -0.16
N VAL A 50 7.20 -2.06 -0.97
CA VAL A 50 7.44 -2.18 -2.42
C VAL A 50 8.80 -2.81 -2.73
N LEU A 51 9.80 -2.63 -1.86
CA LEU A 51 11.15 -3.17 -2.04
C LEU A 51 11.18 -4.70 -2.06
N ASP A 52 10.15 -5.35 -1.50
CA ASP A 52 10.05 -6.81 -1.49
C ASP A 52 9.61 -7.38 -2.85
N ILE A 53 9.06 -6.55 -3.73
CA ILE A 53 8.50 -6.98 -5.02
C ILE A 53 9.16 -6.27 -6.23
N LEU A 54 10.13 -5.39 -6.03
CA LEU A 54 10.90 -4.82 -7.13
C LEU A 54 11.97 -5.82 -7.61
N SER A 55 12.03 -6.09 -8.91
CA SER A 55 13.04 -6.96 -9.51
C SER A 55 14.41 -6.31 -9.62
N ALA A 56 14.44 -4.99 -9.79
CA ALA A 56 15.68 -4.22 -9.78
C ALA A 56 16.13 -3.95 -8.34
N PRO A 57 17.44 -4.10 -8.02
CA PRO A 57 17.95 -3.72 -6.72
C PRO A 57 17.86 -2.21 -6.52
N GLN A 58 17.74 -1.78 -5.26
CA GLN A 58 17.85 -0.37 -4.95
C GLN A 58 19.26 0.15 -5.31
N LEU A 59 19.31 1.24 -6.07
CA LEU A 59 20.56 1.79 -6.63
C LEU A 59 21.31 2.75 -5.68
N GLY A 60 20.73 3.12 -4.55
CA GLY A 60 21.33 4.04 -3.59
C GLY A 60 20.49 4.21 -2.32
N ALA A 61 20.91 5.14 -1.45
CA ALA A 61 20.17 5.44 -0.23
C ALA A 61 18.70 5.80 -0.53
N PHE A 62 17.80 5.38 0.35
CA PHE A 62 16.38 5.68 0.25
C PHE A 62 15.90 6.36 1.54
N ILE A 63 15.52 7.62 1.42
CA ILE A 63 15.02 8.47 2.51
C ILE A 63 13.63 8.92 2.11
N LYS A 64 12.64 8.69 2.97
CA LYS A 64 11.27 9.15 2.76
C LYS A 64 11.16 10.67 2.90
N GLU A 65 10.03 11.21 2.46
CA GLU A 65 9.75 12.65 2.51
C GLU A 65 9.76 13.23 3.94
N ASP A 66 9.46 12.42 4.95
CA ASP A 66 9.51 12.79 6.37
C ASP A 66 10.92 12.67 6.99
N GLY A 67 11.92 12.28 6.19
CA GLY A 67 13.30 12.08 6.63
C GLY A 67 13.60 10.68 7.17
N GLU A 68 12.63 9.76 7.19
CA GLU A 68 12.88 8.37 7.61
C GLU A 68 13.85 7.67 6.64
N ILE A 69 14.95 7.15 7.17
CA ILE A 69 15.96 6.41 6.41
C ILE A 69 15.55 4.93 6.35
N ILE A 70 15.28 4.45 5.15
CA ILE A 70 14.91 3.04 4.90
C ILE A 70 16.12 2.24 4.44
N ILE A 71 16.94 2.82 3.56
CA ILE A 71 18.19 2.25 3.08
C ILE A 71 19.30 3.27 3.27
N ASP A 72 20.37 2.89 3.95
CA ASP A 72 21.50 3.77 4.22
C ASP A 72 22.41 3.97 2.99
N LYS A 73 23.42 4.84 3.14
CA LYS A 73 24.42 5.12 2.09
C LYS A 73 25.27 3.91 1.68
N ASN A 74 25.29 2.85 2.48
CA ASN A 74 26.01 1.61 2.19
C ASN A 74 25.08 0.57 1.54
N GLY A 75 23.82 0.90 1.26
CA GLY A 75 22.82 0.00 0.70
C GLY A 75 22.19 -0.96 1.72
N LYS A 76 22.43 -0.77 3.02
CA LYS A 76 21.84 -1.60 4.07
C LYS A 76 20.43 -1.14 4.40
N ARG A 77 19.48 -2.07 4.39
CA ARG A 77 18.11 -1.85 4.88
C ARG A 77 18.13 -1.68 6.40
N ILE A 78 17.57 -0.57 6.87
CA ILE A 78 17.51 -0.22 8.29
C ILE A 78 16.17 -0.63 8.91
N LYS A 79 15.12 -0.74 8.08
CA LYS A 79 13.76 -1.11 8.46
C LYS A 79 13.10 -1.99 7.41
#